data_AF-K2A950-F1
#
_entry.id   AF-K2A950-F1
#
_cell.length_a   1.000
_cell.length_b   1.000
_cell.length_c   1.000
_cell.angle_alpha   90.00
_cell.angle_beta   90.00
_cell.angle_gamma   90.00
#
_symmetry.space_group_name_H-M   'P 1'
#
loop_
_entity.id
_entity.type
_entity.pdbx_description
1 polymer ?
#
loop_
_entity_poly.entity_id
_entity_poly.type
_entity_poly.pdbx_seq_one_letter_code
_entity_poly.pdbx_strand_id
1 'polypeptide(L)'
;MPKLERKTMKCPGCKSENQSQNFCGNCGTQLKEKCTECGAMETIGRKNCEKNLKEAISALECFSFNRSAFRLFSCMATLILGGICMELNRRLCVEGFKTPKWLIMLVWWPMLFSLLLMWYQACVIFDKPSKKLRKIFARKNPHYAEILAKAEEEEK
;
A
#
# COMPACT_ATOMS: atom_id res chain seq x y z
N MET A 1 -1.13 9.15 -1.82
CA MET A 1 -1.92 8.84 -0.62
C MET A 1 -1.98 10.12 0.17
N PRO A 2 -3.14 10.51 0.70
CA PRO A 2 -3.22 11.70 1.53
C PRO A 2 -2.27 11.50 2.69
N LYS A 3 -1.25 12.37 2.80
CA LYS A 3 -0.54 12.50 4.06
C LYS A 3 -1.62 12.93 5.04
N LEU A 4 -1.82 12.17 6.11
CA LEU A 4 -2.49 12.66 7.32
C LEU A 4 -1.58 13.75 7.89
N GLU A 5 -1.52 14.89 7.21
CA GLU A 5 -0.95 16.10 7.77
C GLU A 5 -1.74 16.35 9.04
N ARG A 6 -1.01 16.51 10.15
CA ARG A 6 -1.58 16.95 11.41
C ARG A 6 -2.15 18.34 11.13
N LYS A 7 -3.43 18.39 10.75
CA LYS A 7 -4.11 19.63 10.34
C LYS A 7 -4.05 20.54 11.56
N THR A 8 -3.21 21.56 11.49
CA THR A 8 -3.10 22.56 12.54
C THR A 8 -4.43 23.27 12.59
N MET A 9 -5.17 23.04 13.66
CA MET A 9 -6.52 23.57 13.80
C MET A 9 -6.47 25.03 14.25
N LYS A 10 -7.29 25.86 13.60
CA LYS A 10 -7.54 27.24 14.04
C LYS A 10 -8.58 27.21 15.14
N CYS A 11 -8.33 27.96 16.23
CA CYS A 11 -9.34 28.11 17.27
C CYS A 11 -10.58 28.84 16.71
N PRO A 12 -11.82 28.33 16.89
CA PRO A 12 -13.02 29.02 16.42
C PRO A 12 -13.29 30.34 17.17
N GLY A 13 -12.83 30.46 18.42
CA GLY A 13 -13.02 31.67 19.23
C GLY A 13 -12.07 32.80 18.84
N CYS A 14 -10.75 32.57 18.88
CA CYS A 14 -9.74 33.62 18.68
C CYS A 14 -8.91 33.46 17.39
N LYS A 15 -9.20 32.46 16.55
CA LYS A 15 -8.51 32.18 15.28
C LYS A 15 -7.01 31.90 15.39
N SER A 16 -6.50 31.64 16.59
CA SER A 16 -5.09 31.27 16.79
C SER A 16 -4.77 29.93 16.13
N GLU A 17 -3.59 29.85 15.51
CA GLU A 17 -3.09 28.64 14.83
C GLU A 17 -2.37 27.69 15.81
N ASN A 18 -1.98 26.52 15.32
CA ASN A 18 -1.12 25.54 16.02
C ASN A 18 -1.62 25.06 17.38
N GLN A 19 -2.95 24.90 17.53
CA GLN A 19 -3.50 24.36 18.77
C GLN A 19 -3.46 22.83 18.77
N SER A 20 -2.79 22.22 19.76
CA SER A 20 -2.66 20.76 19.91
C SER A 20 -3.42 20.19 21.12
N GLN A 21 -3.77 21.06 22.07
CA GLN A 21 -4.43 20.70 23.33
C GLN A 21 -5.96 20.59 23.19
N ASN A 22 -6.63 20.16 24.26
CA ASN A 22 -8.10 20.04 24.31
C ASN A 22 -8.80 21.40 24.33
N PHE A 23 -8.10 22.43 24.79
CA PHE A 23 -8.56 23.81 24.87
C PHE A 23 -7.55 24.71 24.16
N CYS A 24 -8.02 25.86 23.69
CA CYS A 24 -7.17 26.88 23.09
C CYS A 24 -6.33 27.57 24.16
N GLY A 25 -5.01 27.62 23.99
CA GLY A 25 -4.11 28.29 24.95
C GLY A 25 -4.36 29.80 25.10
N ASN A 26 -4.85 30.46 24.05
CA ASN A 26 -5.12 31.91 24.08
C ASN A 26 -6.48 32.30 24.67
N CYS A 27 -7.55 31.55 24.38
CA CYS A 27 -8.92 31.97 24.74
C CYS A 27 -9.69 30.91 25.54
N GLY A 28 -9.08 29.77 25.87
CA GLY A 28 -9.71 28.70 26.64
C GLY A 28 -10.86 27.97 25.94
N THR A 29 -11.20 28.31 24.68
CA THR A 29 -12.28 27.65 23.93
C THR A 29 -11.95 26.17 23.75
N GLN A 30 -12.93 25.30 23.98
CA GLN A 30 -12.78 23.86 23.76
C GLN A 30 -12.53 23.59 22.27
N LEU A 31 -11.57 22.73 21.99
CA LEU A 31 -11.10 22.39 20.65
C LEU A 31 -11.36 20.93 20.29
N LYS A 32 -11.47 20.06 21.30
CA LYS A 32 -11.73 18.64 21.11
C LYS A 32 -12.98 18.19 21.86
N GLU A 33 -13.75 17.33 21.21
CA GLU A 33 -14.91 16.65 21.76
C GLU A 33 -14.70 15.14 21.80
N LYS A 34 -15.41 14.47 22.70
CA LYS A 34 -15.37 13.03 22.81
C LYS A 34 -16.18 12.41 21.67
N CYS A 35 -15.59 11.49 20.92
CA CYS A 35 -16.32 10.70 19.93
C CYS A 35 -17.40 9.84 20.56
N THR A 36 -18.59 9.89 20.00
CA THR A 36 -19.68 8.97 20.35
C THR A 36 -19.44 7.55 19.83
N GLU A 37 -18.77 7.39 18.69
CA GLU A 37 -18.47 6.08 18.09
C GLU A 37 -17.33 5.36 18.81
N CYS A 38 -16.20 6.05 18.97
CA CYS A 38 -14.93 5.43 19.36
C CYS A 38 -14.41 5.91 20.73
N GLY A 39 -15.11 6.83 21.39
CA GLY A 39 -14.78 7.35 22.74
C GLY A 39 -13.53 8.23 22.82
N ALA A 40 -12.78 8.43 21.73
CA ALA A 40 -11.56 9.22 21.68
C ALA A 40 -11.84 10.73 21.65
N MET A 41 -10.93 11.54 22.22
CA MET A 41 -10.97 12.99 22.10
C MET A 41 -10.45 13.42 20.73
N GLU A 42 -11.33 14.00 19.92
CA GLU A 42 -11.03 14.39 18.54
C GLU A 42 -11.48 15.82 18.28
N THR A 43 -11.05 16.41 17.17
CA THR A 43 -11.31 17.81 16.86
C THR A 43 -12.82 18.11 16.77
N ILE A 44 -13.25 19.27 17.25
CA ILE A 44 -14.67 19.65 17.14
C ILE A 44 -15.02 19.88 15.67
N GLY A 45 -16.15 19.33 15.23
CA GLY A 45 -16.67 19.53 13.87
C GLY A 45 -16.10 18.59 12.81
N ARG A 46 -15.39 17.54 13.20
CA ARG A 46 -15.12 16.41 12.27
C ARG A 46 -16.41 15.69 11.91
N LYS A 47 -16.46 15.20 10.68
CA LYS A 47 -17.60 14.43 10.15
C LYS A 47 -17.49 12.93 10.42
N ASN A 48 -16.27 12.38 10.53
CA ASN A 48 -16.00 10.96 10.71
C ASN A 48 -15.02 10.69 11.86
N CYS A 49 -15.13 9.54 12.53
CA CYS A 49 -14.15 9.15 13.55
C CYS A 49 -12.74 8.92 12.94
N GLU A 50 -11.77 9.73 13.35
CA GLU A 50 -10.38 9.66 12.89
C GLU A 50 -9.75 8.32 13.27
N LYS A 51 -10.10 7.74 14.42
CA LYS A 51 -9.58 6.44 14.84
C LYS A 51 -10.05 5.34 13.88
N ASN A 52 -11.34 5.28 13.60
CA ASN A 52 -11.93 4.31 12.67
C ASN A 52 -11.36 4.49 11.25
N LEU A 53 -11.14 5.74 10.83
CA LEU A 53 -10.50 6.05 9.55
C LEU A 53 -9.04 5.56 9.51
N LYS A 54 -8.26 5.80 10.57
CA LYS A 54 -6.88 5.30 10.68
C LYS A 54 -6.81 3.78 10.68
N GLU A 55 -7.74 3.11 11.35
CA GLU A 55 -7.87 1.65 11.32
C GLU A 55 -8.23 1.13 9.91
N ALA A 56 -9.15 1.81 9.21
CA ALA A 56 -9.50 1.46 7.83
C ALA A 56 -8.30 1.62 6.88
N ILE A 57 -7.54 2.71 7.03
CA ILE A 57 -6.34 2.98 6.22
C ILE A 57 -5.26 1.94 6.52
N SER A 58 -4.97 1.66 7.80
CA SER A 58 -3.94 0.68 8.17
C SER A 58 -4.32 -0.74 7.74
N ALA A 59 -5.60 -1.10 7.80
CA ALA A 59 -6.10 -2.38 7.28
C ALA A 59 -5.94 -2.48 5.75
N LEU A 60 -6.20 -1.39 5.02
CA LEU A 60 -5.99 -1.32 3.57
C LEU A 60 -4.49 -1.42 3.23
N GLU A 61 -3.63 -0.73 3.99
CA GLU A 61 -2.17 -0.78 3.85
C GLU A 61 -1.65 -2.19 4.11
N CYS A 62 -2.08 -2.85 5.19
CA CYS A 62 -1.72 -4.23 5.51
C CYS A 62 -2.18 -5.21 4.42
N PHE A 63 -3.41 -5.04 3.90
CA PHE A 63 -3.92 -5.84 2.78
C PHE A 63 -3.08 -5.64 1.51
N SER A 64 -2.68 -4.39 1.22
CA SER A 64 -1.82 -4.06 0.08
C SER A 64 -0.41 -4.63 0.26
N PHE A 65 0.13 -4.55 1.48
CA PHE A 65 1.47 -5.02 1.82
C PHE A 65 1.57 -6.54 1.71
N ASN A 66 0.61 -7.29 2.25
CA ASN A 66 0.58 -8.74 2.11
C ASN A 66 0.55 -9.18 0.64
N ARG A 67 -0.19 -8.46 -0.21
CA ARG A 67 -0.22 -8.74 -1.65
C ARG A 67 1.12 -8.42 -2.31
N SER A 68 1.79 -7.33 -1.91
CA SER A 68 3.12 -6.97 -2.39
C SER A 68 4.20 -7.93 -1.90
N ALA A 69 4.13 -8.40 -0.66
CA ALA A 69 5.05 -9.40 -0.10
C ALA A 69 4.94 -10.73 -0.84
N PHE A 70 3.73 -11.18 -1.17
CA PHE A 70 3.54 -12.37 -2.00
C PHE A 70 4.15 -12.22 -3.40
N ARG A 71 4.05 -11.03 -4.00
CA ARG A 71 4.70 -10.72 -5.29
C ARG A 71 6.23 -10.74 -5.17
N LEU A 72 6.78 -10.11 -4.15
CA LEU A 72 8.23 -10.15 -3.88
C LEU A 72 8.74 -11.57 -3.69
N PHE A 73 8.01 -12.39 -2.92
CA PHE A 73 8.34 -13.80 -2.75
C PHE A 73 8.33 -14.55 -4.09
N SER A 74 7.31 -14.32 -4.93
CA SER A 74 7.26 -14.87 -6.28
C SER A 74 8.44 -14.43 -7.16
N CYS A 75 8.85 -13.15 -7.11
CA CYS A 75 10.04 -12.67 -7.81
C CYS A 75 11.31 -13.36 -7.35
N MET A 76 11.53 -13.47 -6.04
CA MET A 76 12.71 -14.13 -5.48
C MET A 76 12.76 -15.60 -5.88
N ALA A 77 11.63 -16.31 -5.85
CA ALA A 77 11.53 -17.69 -6.32
C ALA A 77 11.92 -17.81 -7.80
N THR A 78 11.45 -16.91 -8.67
CA THR A 78 11.82 -16.93 -10.10
C THR A 78 13.31 -16.64 -10.34
N LEU A 79 13.93 -15.75 -9.55
CA LEU A 79 15.37 -15.48 -9.65
C LEU A 79 16.21 -16.69 -9.24
N ILE A 80 15.82 -17.37 -8.16
CA ILE A 80 16.52 -18.58 -7.69
C ILE A 80 16.44 -19.69 -8.74
N LEU A 81 15.23 -19.96 -9.26
CA LEU A 81 15.02 -20.94 -10.33
C LEU A 81 15.81 -20.60 -11.59
N GLY A 82 15.79 -19.33 -12.01
CA GLY A 82 16.57 -18.86 -13.16
C GLY A 82 18.08 -19.04 -12.96
N GLY A 83 18.60 -18.75 -11.76
CA GLY A 83 20.00 -18.97 -11.41
C GLY A 83 20.41 -20.45 -11.46
N ILE A 84 19.56 -21.35 -10.95
CA ILE A 84 19.79 -22.81 -11.02
C ILE A 84 19.83 -23.26 -12.49
N CYS A 85 18.89 -22.80 -13.32
CA CYS A 85 18.88 -23.12 -14.75
C CYS A 85 20.14 -22.61 -15.48
N MET A 86 20.61 -21.41 -15.15
CA MET A 86 21.84 -20.84 -15.72
C MET A 86 23.07 -21.68 -15.37
N GLU A 87 23.22 -22.10 -14.12
CA GLU A 87 24.36 -22.93 -13.69
C GLU A 87 24.32 -24.33 -14.31
N LEU A 88 23.12 -24.94 -14.44
CA LEU A 88 22.95 -26.20 -15.16
C LEU A 88 23.36 -26.08 -16.63
N ASN A 89 22.94 -25.00 -17.30
CA ASN A 89 23.32 -24.76 -18.68
C ASN A 89 24.83 -24.54 -18.83
N ARG A 90 25.45 -23.80 -17.89
CA ARG A 90 26.91 -23.59 -17.87
C ARG A 90 27.66 -24.93 -17.81
N ARG A 91 27.22 -25.85 -16.95
CA ARG A 91 27.83 -27.19 -16.83
C ARG A 91 27.68 -28.00 -18.13
N LEU A 92 26.48 -28.02 -18.71
CA LEU A 92 26.21 -28.72 -19.97
C LEU A 92 27.05 -28.19 -21.15
N CYS A 93 27.32 -26.88 -21.20
CA CYS A 93 28.16 -26.27 -22.23
C CYS A 93 29.66 -26.57 -22.04
N VAL A 94 30.16 -26.58 -20.80
CA VAL A 94 31.59 -26.76 -20.50
C VAL A 94 32.04 -28.21 -20.68
N GLU A 95 31.17 -29.19 -20.43
CA GLU A 95 31.50 -30.62 -20.55
C GLU A 95 31.57 -31.12 -22.01
N GLY A 96 31.51 -30.23 -23.02
CA GLY A 96 31.85 -30.57 -24.40
C GLY A 96 30.81 -31.41 -25.14
N PHE A 97 29.57 -31.48 -24.63
CA PHE A 97 28.46 -32.02 -25.41
C PHE A 97 28.26 -31.16 -26.67
N LYS A 98 28.25 -31.79 -27.85
CA LYS A 98 27.79 -31.15 -29.10
C LYS A 98 26.31 -30.79 -28.95
N THR A 99 26.04 -29.67 -28.30
CA THR A 99 24.67 -29.21 -28.07
C THR A 99 24.09 -28.72 -29.38
N PRO A 100 22.94 -29.25 -29.82
CA PRO A 100 22.30 -28.79 -31.02
C PRO A 100 21.78 -27.35 -30.81
N LYS A 101 21.79 -26.52 -31.88
CA LYS A 101 21.44 -25.09 -31.80
C LYS A 101 20.07 -24.79 -31.19
N TRP A 102 19.12 -25.73 -31.31
CA TRP A 102 17.78 -25.59 -30.71
C TRP A 102 17.81 -25.61 -29.17
N LEU A 103 18.78 -26.29 -28.57
CA LEU A 103 18.96 -26.38 -27.12
C LEU A 103 19.40 -25.03 -26.53
N ILE A 104 20.22 -24.27 -27.26
CA ILE A 104 20.59 -22.89 -26.89
C ILE A 104 19.35 -21.99 -26.89
N MET A 105 18.49 -22.10 -27.92
CA MET A 105 17.24 -21.33 -27.98
C MET A 105 16.29 -21.64 -26.82
N LEU A 106 16.24 -22.89 -26.37
CA LEU A 106 15.43 -23.28 -25.20
C LEU A 106 15.92 -22.66 -23.89
N VAL A 107 17.19 -22.31 -23.77
CA VAL A 107 17.71 -21.69 -22.53
C VAL A 107 17.52 -20.18 -22.51
N TRP A 108 17.62 -19.51 -23.67
CA TRP A 108 17.46 -18.06 -23.75
C TRP A 108 16.01 -17.60 -23.52
N TRP A 109 15.03 -18.39 -23.95
CA TRP A 109 13.61 -18.06 -23.81
C TRP A 109 13.15 -17.90 -22.34
N PRO A 110 13.42 -18.85 -21.44
CA PRO A 110 13.11 -18.71 -20.01
C PRO A 110 13.81 -17.51 -19.37
N MET A 111 15.02 -17.19 -19.81
CA MET A 111 15.79 -16.06 -19.27
C MET A 111 15.15 -14.72 -19.67
N LEU A 112 14.82 -14.55 -20.95
CA LEU A 112 14.09 -13.38 -21.44
C LEU A 112 12.71 -13.27 -20.79
N PHE A 113 11.98 -14.38 -20.68
CA PHE A 113 10.68 -14.43 -20.03
C PHE A 113 10.77 -14.01 -18.56
N SER A 114 11.79 -14.47 -17.83
CA SER A 114 12.02 -14.09 -16.43
C SER A 114 12.31 -12.61 -16.27
N LEU A 115 13.09 -12.00 -17.18
CA LEU A 115 13.36 -10.56 -17.19
C LEU A 115 12.08 -9.75 -17.47
N LEU A 116 11.25 -10.18 -18.43
CA LEU A 116 9.96 -9.56 -18.71
C LEU A 116 9.00 -9.66 -17.52
N LEU A 117 8.99 -10.81 -16.85
CA LEU A 117 8.14 -11.03 -15.68
C LEU A 117 8.59 -10.16 -14.51
N MET A 118 9.90 -10.05 -14.28
CA MET A 118 10.50 -9.11 -13.31
C MET A 118 10.11 -7.66 -13.61
N TRP A 119 10.22 -7.22 -14.87
CA TRP A 119 9.80 -5.87 -15.28
C TRP A 119 8.31 -5.65 -14.97
N TYR A 120 7.45 -6.57 -15.42
CA TYR A 120 6.01 -6.48 -15.18
C TYR A 120 5.68 -6.40 -13.68
N GLN A 121 6.33 -7.22 -12.85
CA GLN A 121 6.16 -7.18 -11.41
C GLN A 121 6.61 -5.84 -10.81
N ALA A 122 7.74 -5.28 -11.24
CA ALA A 122 8.20 -3.98 -10.79
C ALA A 122 7.17 -2.89 -11.11
N CYS A 123 6.68 -2.82 -12.35
CA CYS A 123 5.63 -1.86 -12.72
C CYS A 123 4.38 -1.99 -11.84
N VAL A 124 3.99 -3.22 -11.50
CA VAL A 124 2.80 -3.52 -10.71
C VAL A 124 2.98 -3.29 -9.20
N ILE A 125 4.21 -3.30 -8.69
CA ILE A 125 4.53 -2.97 -7.29
C ILE A 125 4.57 -1.45 -7.08
N PHE A 126 5.11 -0.71 -8.05
CA PHE A 126 5.22 0.75 -7.96
C PHE A 126 3.94 1.51 -8.32
N ASP A 127 2.97 0.85 -8.94
CA ASP A 127 1.69 1.47 -9.23
C ASP A 127 0.88 1.69 -7.94
N LYS A 128 0.24 2.87 -7.83
CA LYS A 128 -0.65 3.19 -6.71
C LYS A 128 -1.73 2.09 -6.60
N PRO A 129 -2.24 1.78 -5.39
CA PRO A 129 -3.25 0.73 -5.23
C PRO A 129 -4.43 0.99 -6.18
N SER A 130 -4.56 0.14 -7.19
CA SER A 130 -5.50 0.38 -8.28
C SER A 130 -6.94 0.43 -7.76
N LYS A 131 -7.82 1.15 -8.47
CA LYS A 131 -9.26 1.18 -8.17
C LYS A 131 -9.86 -0.24 -8.03
N LYS A 132 -9.30 -1.23 -8.74
CA LYS A 132 -9.70 -2.64 -8.61
C LYS A 132 -9.36 -3.23 -7.23
N LEU A 133 -8.20 -2.89 -6.67
CA LEU A 133 -7.79 -3.37 -5.35
C LEU A 133 -8.71 -2.82 -4.26
N ARG A 134 -9.07 -1.53 -4.34
CA ARG A 134 -10.05 -0.91 -3.43
C ARG A 134 -11.41 -1.61 -3.48
N LYS A 135 -11.90 -1.94 -4.68
CA LYS A 135 -13.16 -2.71 -4.84
C LYS A 135 -13.09 -4.10 -4.21
N ILE A 136 -11.97 -4.82 -4.36
CA ILE A 136 -11.77 -6.13 -3.73
C ILE A 136 -11.73 -6.01 -2.21
N PHE A 137 -11.03 -4.99 -1.69
CA PHE A 137 -10.97 -4.71 -0.26
C PHE A 137 -12.35 -4.36 0.30
N ALA A 138 -13.09 -3.47 -0.37
CA ALA A 138 -14.44 -3.10 0.01
C ALA A 138 -15.41 -4.30 0.02
N ARG A 139 -15.27 -5.22 -0.94
CA ARG A 139 -16.06 -6.46 -0.96
C ARG A 139 -15.74 -7.38 0.22
N LYS A 140 -14.47 -7.47 0.62
CA LYS A 140 -14.04 -8.32 1.75
C LYS A 140 -14.30 -7.68 3.12
N ASN A 141 -14.27 -6.35 3.20
CA ASN A 141 -14.43 -5.59 4.43
C ASN A 141 -15.48 -4.49 4.24
N PRO A 142 -16.77 -4.83 4.19
CA PRO A 142 -17.84 -3.86 3.91
C PRO A 142 -17.90 -2.73 4.93
N HIS A 143 -17.60 -3.01 6.21
CA HIS A 143 -17.55 -2.01 7.28
C HIS A 143 -16.54 -0.88 7.01
N TYR A 144 -15.36 -1.21 6.47
CA TYR A 144 -14.35 -0.20 6.13
C TYR A 144 -14.66 0.52 4.81
N ALA A 145 -15.45 -0.08 3.93
CA ALA A 145 -15.80 0.50 2.64
C ALA A 145 -16.60 1.80 2.82
N GLU A 146 -17.54 1.82 3.77
CA GLU A 146 -18.37 3.00 4.04
C GLU A 146 -17.53 4.15 4.63
N ILE A 147 -16.66 3.85 5.59
CA ILE A 147 -15.76 4.83 6.22
C ILE A 147 -14.84 5.48 5.18
N LEU A 148 -14.28 4.68 4.28
CA LEU A 148 -13.40 5.18 3.21
C LEU A 148 -14.17 5.99 2.15
N ALA A 149 -15.41 5.61 1.83
CA ALA A 149 -16.24 6.35 0.89
C ALA A 149 -16.59 7.76 1.42
N LYS A 150 -16.99 7.86 2.69
CA LYS A 150 -17.26 9.15 3.35
C LYS A 150 -16.02 10.04 3.38
N ALA A 151 -14.85 9.47 3.64
CA ALA A 151 -13.59 10.22 3.61
C ALA A 151 -13.23 10.73 2.19
N GLU A 152 -13.51 9.97 1.13
CA GLU A 152 -13.27 10.42 -0.25
C GLU A 152 -14.20 11.55 -0.69
N GLU A 153 -15.43 11.61 -0.16
CA GLU A 153 -16.37 12.71 -0.42
C GLU A 153 -15.93 14.02 0.23
N GLU A 154 -15.17 13.97 1.32
CA GLU A 154 -14.63 15.16 2.01
C GLU A 154 -13.39 15.76 1.34
N GLU A 155 -12.67 14.98 0.52
CA GLU A 155 -11.52 15.45 -0.25
C GLU A 155 -11.90 16.15 -1.56
N LYS A 156 -13.17 16.05 -2.00
CA LYS A 156 -13.70 16.71 -3.21
C LYS A 156 -14.28 18.08 -2.91
#